data_AF-A0AAW2SIJ3-F1
#
_entry.id   AF-A0AAW2SIJ3-F1
#
_cell.length_a   1.000
_cell.length_b   1.000
_cell.length_c   1.000
_cell.angle_alpha   90.00
_cell.angle_beta   90.00
_cell.angle_gamma   90.00
#
_symmetry.space_group_name_H-M   'P 1'
#
loop_
_entity.id
_entity.type
_entity.pdbx_description
1 polymer ?
#
loop_
_entity_poly.entity_id
_entity_poly.type
_entity_poly.pdbx_seq_one_letter_code
_entity_poly.pdbx_strand_id
1 'polypeptide(L)'
;MSRIQVKRAGMKKYKGVICPNIIKKTEIQRKESRNCFPSWAGEDKYEVMHFMQNHIVYLKDRFCSCGMFQLVGYPCCHAIAALDYHRLDVEGYIDDCFSKAVYMKVYSNMVNPVPGMHDYEDSGMGKVQPPDVVIKVGRPKR
;
A
#
# COMPACT_ATOMS: atom_id res chain seq x y z
N MET A 1 8.38 -18.07 -13.00
CA MET A 1 8.32 -18.07 -11.52
C MET A 1 9.46 -17.26 -10.84
N SER A 2 10.12 -16.31 -11.51
CA SER A 2 11.28 -15.58 -10.92
C SER A 2 10.91 -14.31 -10.15
N ARG A 3 9.68 -13.80 -10.29
CA ARG A 3 9.28 -12.46 -9.79
C ARG A 3 9.49 -12.26 -8.29
N ILE A 4 9.15 -13.27 -7.47
CA ILE A 4 9.33 -13.23 -6.00
C ILE A 4 10.81 -13.10 -5.66
N GLN A 5 11.65 -13.94 -6.28
CA GLN A 5 13.09 -13.92 -6.05
C GLN A 5 13.74 -12.61 -6.50
N VAL A 6 13.34 -12.07 -7.66
CA VAL A 6 13.84 -10.78 -8.16
C VAL A 6 13.49 -9.65 -7.20
N LYS A 7 12.24 -9.59 -6.72
CA LYS A 7 11.80 -8.58 -5.73
C LYS A 7 12.58 -8.69 -4.42
N ARG A 8 12.74 -9.90 -3.89
CA ARG A 8 13.51 -10.16 -2.66
C ARG A 8 14.98 -9.76 -2.83
N ALA A 9 15.62 -10.17 -3.92
CA ALA A 9 17.03 -9.86 -4.19
C ALA A 9 17.24 -8.34 -4.34
N GLY A 10 16.32 -7.64 -5.00
CA GLY A 10 16.33 -6.18 -5.09
C GLY A 10 16.20 -5.52 -3.71
N MET A 11 15.21 -5.93 -2.92
CA MET A 11 14.99 -5.35 -1.59
C MET A 11 16.11 -5.68 -0.60
N LYS A 12 16.79 -6.82 -0.74
CA LYS A 12 17.95 -7.19 0.10
C LYS A 12 19.11 -6.19 -0.07
N LYS A 13 19.30 -5.65 -1.28
CA LYS A 13 20.35 -4.65 -1.60
C LYS A 13 19.98 -3.24 -1.10
N TYR A 14 18.69 -2.94 -0.97
CA TYR A 14 18.22 -1.65 -0.51
C TYR A 14 18.55 -1.43 0.98
N LYS A 15 19.06 -0.26 1.35
CA LYS A 15 19.52 0.03 2.73
C LYS A 15 18.49 0.76 3.61
N GLY A 16 17.44 1.32 3.03
CA GLY A 16 16.42 2.06 3.79
C GLY A 16 15.49 1.17 4.60
N VAL A 17 14.80 1.79 5.58
CA VAL A 17 13.86 1.12 6.49
C VAL A 17 12.48 0.98 5.85
N ILE A 18 12.00 2.01 5.15
CA ILE A 18 10.70 2.00 4.46
C ILE A 18 10.87 1.64 2.99
N CYS A 19 9.88 0.95 2.41
CA CYS A 19 9.91 0.57 0.99
C CYS A 19 10.16 1.79 0.07
N PRO A 20 11.05 1.69 -0.92
CA PRO A 20 11.48 2.84 -1.74
C PRO A 20 10.35 3.47 -2.55
N ASN A 21 9.34 2.68 -2.94
CA ASN A 21 8.17 3.20 -3.65
C ASN A 21 7.28 4.08 -2.75
N ILE A 22 7.24 3.78 -1.45
CA ILE A 22 6.46 4.54 -0.48
C ILE A 22 7.18 5.84 -0.16
N ILE A 23 8.49 5.80 0.07
CA ILE A 23 9.31 7.01 0.20
C ILE A 23 9.10 7.96 -0.99
N LYS A 24 9.14 7.44 -2.23
CA LYS A 24 8.87 8.27 -3.43
C LYS A 24 7.48 8.91 -3.41
N LYS A 25 6.45 8.20 -2.95
CA LYS A 25 5.08 8.74 -2.85
C LYS A 25 4.97 9.77 -1.73
N THR A 26 5.60 9.53 -0.58
CA THR A 26 5.66 10.48 0.53
C THR A 26 6.38 11.76 0.11
N GLU A 27 7.46 11.66 -0.67
CA GLU A 27 8.18 12.84 -1.21
C GLU A 27 7.31 13.66 -2.18
N ILE A 28 6.41 13.03 -2.93
CA ILE A 28 5.42 13.77 -3.74
C ILE A 28 4.46 14.53 -2.82
N GLN A 29 3.95 13.87 -1.77
CA GLN A 29 3.06 14.52 -0.79
C GLN A 29 3.77 15.66 -0.03
N ARG A 30 5.07 15.51 0.26
CA ARG A 30 5.91 16.54 0.89
C ARG A 30 6.17 17.74 -0.01
N LYS A 31 6.15 17.58 -1.34
CA LYS A 31 6.18 18.74 -2.24
C LYS A 31 4.86 19.49 -2.20
N GLU A 32 3.75 18.76 -2.17
CA GLU A 32 2.40 19.34 -2.10
C GLU A 32 2.09 19.97 -0.74
N SER A 33 2.68 19.45 0.35
CA SER A 33 2.51 20.01 1.70
C SER A 33 3.01 21.45 1.81
N ARG A 34 3.85 21.93 0.89
CA ARG A 34 4.30 23.33 0.83
C ARG A 34 3.15 24.31 0.54
N ASN A 35 2.06 23.83 -0.05
CA ASN A 35 0.85 24.61 -0.30
C ASN A 35 -0.17 24.50 0.85
N CYS A 36 0.19 23.80 1.93
CA CYS A 36 -0.67 23.57 3.08
C CYS A 36 -0.20 24.44 4.25
N PHE A 37 -1.14 25.15 4.88
CA PHE A 37 -0.87 26.08 5.97
C PHE A 37 -1.53 25.55 7.25
N PRO A 38 -0.76 24.85 8.10
CA PRO A 38 -1.27 24.28 9.33
C PRO A 38 -1.43 25.34 10.42
N SER A 39 -2.52 25.23 11.17
CA SER A 39 -2.83 25.97 12.39
C SER A 39 -3.04 24.96 13.51
N TRP A 40 -2.28 25.09 14.60
CA TRP A 40 -2.38 24.19 15.73
C TRP A 40 -3.60 24.52 16.59
N ALA A 41 -4.48 23.54 16.79
CA ALA A 41 -5.72 23.69 17.56
C ALA A 41 -5.59 23.19 19.01
N GLY A 42 -4.39 22.72 19.41
CA GLY A 42 -4.14 22.06 20.69
C GLY A 42 -3.91 20.56 20.56
N GLU A 43 -3.12 20.00 21.49
CA GLU A 43 -2.73 18.58 21.49
C GLU A 43 -2.16 18.12 20.13
N ASP A 44 -2.65 17.02 19.58
CA ASP A 44 -2.26 16.46 18.28
C ASP A 44 -3.22 16.87 17.14
N LYS A 45 -4.01 17.94 17.34
CA LYS A 45 -5.04 18.39 16.40
C LYS A 45 -4.62 19.63 15.63
N TYR A 46 -4.85 19.61 14.32
CA TYR A 46 -4.52 20.70 13.41
C TYR A 46 -5.67 20.99 12.46
N GLU A 47 -5.85 22.28 12.18
CA GLU A 47 -6.60 22.75 11.04
C GLU A 47 -5.59 23.14 9.95
N VAL A 48 -5.70 22.56 8.77
CA VAL A 48 -4.77 22.77 7.67
C VAL A 48 -5.52 23.39 6.50
N MET A 49 -5.21 24.65 6.20
CA MET A 49 -5.73 25.32 5.02
C MET A 49 -4.94 24.86 3.79
N HIS A 50 -5.62 24.32 2.80
CA HIS A 50 -5.03 23.91 1.52
C HIS A 50 -5.93 24.41 0.39
N PHE A 51 -5.40 25.31 -0.43
CA PHE A 51 -6.19 26.08 -1.40
C PHE A 51 -7.36 26.83 -0.73
N MET A 52 -8.60 26.46 -1.05
CA MET A 52 -9.83 27.09 -0.54
C MET A 52 -10.60 26.18 0.43
N GLN A 53 -9.96 25.15 0.97
CA GLN A 53 -10.57 24.18 1.88
C GLN A 53 -9.72 24.00 3.14
N ASN A 54 -10.38 23.76 4.26
CA ASN A 54 -9.74 23.43 5.52
C ASN A 54 -9.90 21.93 5.79
N HIS A 55 -8.80 21.30 6.18
CA HIS A 55 -8.77 19.90 6.56
C HIS A 55 -8.39 19.76 8.02
N ILE A 56 -8.99 18.79 8.70
CA ILE A 56 -8.69 18.50 10.11
C ILE A 56 -7.75 17.30 10.14
N VAL A 57 -6.61 17.45 10.81
CA VAL A 57 -5.62 16.39 11.01
C VAL A 57 -5.54 16.06 12.50
N TYR A 58 -5.59 14.77 12.82
CA TYR A 58 -5.23 14.26 14.15
C TYR A 58 -4.01 13.35 13.99
N LEU A 59 -2.83 13.83 14.41
CA LEU A 59 -1.57 13.13 14.16
C LEU A 59 -1.50 11.80 14.92
N LYS A 60 -1.91 11.80 16.19
CA LYS A 60 -1.92 10.61 17.05
C LYS A 60 -2.75 9.47 16.47
N ASP A 61 -3.91 9.80 15.91
CA ASP A 61 -4.84 8.85 15.32
C ASP A 61 -4.52 8.52 13.85
N ARG A 62 -3.45 9.12 13.29
CA ARG A 62 -3.08 9.01 11.87
C ARG A 62 -4.24 9.36 10.94
N PHE A 63 -4.99 10.40 11.29
CA PHE A 63 -6.23 10.78 10.63
C PHE A 63 -6.06 12.11 9.88
N CYS A 64 -6.64 12.19 8.69
CA CYS A 64 -6.90 13.45 7.99
C CYS A 64 -8.32 13.47 7.42
N SER A 65 -9.05 14.58 7.53
CA SER A 65 -10.40 14.69 6.97
C SER A 65 -10.44 14.56 5.44
N CYS A 66 -9.30 14.65 4.73
CA CYS A 66 -9.22 14.33 3.30
C CYS A 66 -9.29 12.82 2.99
N GLY A 67 -9.23 11.95 4.01
CA GLY A 67 -9.37 10.49 3.90
C GLY A 67 -8.12 9.76 3.38
N MET A 68 -7.17 10.49 2.79
CA MET A 68 -6.00 9.86 2.15
C MET A 68 -5.09 9.16 3.15
N PHE A 69 -4.85 9.74 4.32
CA PHE A 69 -3.93 9.18 5.31
C PHE A 69 -4.38 7.77 5.74
N GLN A 70 -5.68 7.63 6.02
CA GLN A 70 -6.33 6.39 6.43
C GLN A 70 -6.39 5.36 5.30
N LEU A 71 -6.63 5.82 4.07
CA LEU A 71 -6.78 4.95 2.92
C LEU A 71 -5.46 4.31 2.47
N VAL A 72 -4.38 5.09 2.48
CA VAL A 72 -3.10 4.67 1.90
C VAL A 72 -2.07 4.21 2.92
N GLY A 73 -2.26 4.50 4.21
CA GLY A 73 -1.35 4.10 5.29
C GLY A 73 -0.05 4.89 5.35
N TYR A 74 0.02 6.05 4.68
CA TYR A 74 1.13 7.01 4.82
C TYR A 74 0.59 8.45 4.81
N PRO A 75 1.32 9.42 5.41
CA PRO A 75 0.84 10.79 5.54
C PRO A 75 0.51 11.45 4.19
N CYS A 76 -0.66 12.07 4.09
CA CYS A 76 -1.01 12.97 2.97
C CYS A 76 -0.32 14.33 3.12
N CYS A 77 -0.43 15.21 2.12
CA CYS A 77 0.16 16.56 2.17
C CYS A 77 -0.26 17.36 3.42
N HIS A 78 -1.53 17.27 3.86
CA HIS A 78 -2.02 17.95 5.05
C HIS A 78 -1.36 17.43 6.33
N ALA A 79 -1.27 16.11 6.46
CA ALA A 79 -0.64 15.46 7.60
C ALA A 79 0.86 15.77 7.65
N ILE A 80 1.54 15.76 6.49
CA ILE A 80 2.96 16.15 6.39
C ILE A 80 3.15 17.60 6.82
N ALA A 81 2.28 18.52 6.40
CA ALA A 81 2.37 19.91 6.83
C ALA A 81 2.25 20.06 8.35
N ALA A 82 1.30 19.35 8.97
CA ALA A 82 1.16 19.32 10.43
C ALA A 82 2.38 18.70 11.14
N LEU A 83 2.96 17.63 10.58
CA LEU A 83 4.19 17.01 11.10
C LEU A 83 5.39 17.96 11.01
N ASP A 84 5.58 18.60 9.86
CA ASP A 84 6.66 19.55 9.61
C ASP A 84 6.54 20.77 10.55
N TYR A 85 5.31 21.23 10.86
CA TYR A 85 5.05 22.32 11.80
C TYR A 85 5.61 22.02 13.21
N HIS A 86 5.51 20.78 13.68
CA HIS A 86 6.10 20.33 14.96
C HIS A 86 7.47 19.66 14.82
N ARG A 87 8.08 19.69 13.63
CA ARG A 87 9.38 19.04 13.34
C ARG A 87 9.40 17.55 13.69
N LEU A 88 8.27 16.89 13.50
CA LEU A 88 8.13 15.45 13.70
C LEU A 88 8.63 14.70 12.46
N ASP A 89 9.19 13.52 12.67
CA ASP A 89 9.63 12.68 11.56
C ASP A 89 8.43 12.08 10.81
N VAL A 90 8.39 12.28 9.50
CA VAL A 90 7.31 11.78 8.63
C VAL A 90 7.36 10.26 8.48
N GLU A 91 8.55 9.66 8.47
CA GLU A 91 8.68 8.20 8.32
C GLU A 91 8.06 7.45 9.50
N GLY A 92 8.12 8.01 10.71
CA GLY A 92 7.46 7.48 11.91
C GLY A 92 5.93 7.38 11.83
N TYR A 93 5.31 8.05 10.86
CA TYR A 93 3.86 8.04 10.64
C TYR A 93 3.43 7.19 9.43
N ILE A 94 4.36 6.45 8.82
CA ILE A 94 4.07 5.45 7.79
C ILE A 94 3.71 4.13 8.47
N ASP A 95 2.72 3.41 7.93
CA ASP A 95 2.36 2.11 8.45
C ASP A 95 3.49 1.07 8.30
N ASP A 96 3.64 0.24 9.32
CA ASP A 96 4.68 -0.80 9.36
C ASP A 96 4.52 -1.84 8.24
N CYS A 97 3.34 -1.96 7.65
CA CYS A 97 3.12 -2.81 6.47
C CYS A 97 4.03 -2.45 5.28
N PHE A 98 4.54 -1.21 5.25
CA PHE A 98 5.49 -0.71 4.25
C PHE A 98 6.95 -0.80 4.69
N SER A 99 7.26 -1.35 5.85
CA SER A 99 8.65 -1.52 6.28
C SER A 99 9.34 -2.59 5.43
N LYS A 100 10.64 -2.42 5.23
CA LYS A 100 11.51 -3.40 4.58
C LYS A 100 11.46 -4.74 5.32
N ALA A 101 11.36 -4.71 6.65
CA ALA A 101 11.26 -5.91 7.47
C ALA A 101 10.00 -6.72 7.11
N VAL A 102 8.83 -6.07 7.09
CA VAL A 102 7.57 -6.72 6.68
C VAL A 102 7.63 -7.16 5.22
N TYR A 103 8.19 -6.34 4.32
CA TYR A 103 8.38 -6.73 2.92
C TYR A 103 9.21 -8.01 2.80
N MET A 104 10.35 -8.09 3.46
CA MET A 104 11.23 -9.27 3.42
C MET A 104 10.56 -10.51 4.02
N LYS A 105 9.70 -10.32 5.03
CA LYS A 105 8.88 -11.39 5.61
C LYS A 105 7.82 -11.88 4.63
N VAL A 106 7.12 -11.00 3.92
CA VAL A 106 6.12 -11.37 2.91
C VAL A 106 6.75 -12.14 1.75
N TYR A 107 7.94 -11.72 1.31
CA TYR A 107 8.70 -12.38 0.23
C TYR A 107 9.72 -13.40 0.77
N SER A 108 9.56 -13.91 1.99
CA SER A 108 10.48 -14.89 2.57
C SER A 108 10.34 -16.27 1.95
N ASN A 109 9.12 -16.62 1.52
CA ASN A 109 8.81 -17.94 1.03
C ASN A 109 9.16 -18.06 -0.45
N MET A 110 9.80 -19.18 -0.79
CA MET A 110 10.08 -19.53 -2.18
C MET A 110 8.90 -20.30 -2.74
N VAL A 111 8.50 -19.94 -3.96
CA VAL A 111 7.64 -20.82 -4.76
C VAL A 111 8.55 -21.89 -5.33
N ASN A 112 8.36 -23.12 -4.87
CA ASN A 112 9.13 -24.24 -5.36
C ASN A 112 8.82 -24.45 -6.85
N PRO A 113 9.83 -24.80 -7.67
CA PRO A 113 9.58 -25.23 -9.02
C PRO A 113 8.65 -26.46 -8.99
N VAL A 114 7.65 -26.46 -9.86
CA VAL A 114 6.79 -27.61 -10.07
C VAL A 114 7.40 -28.44 -11.21
N PRO A 115 7.42 -29.79 -11.10
CA PRO A 115 7.89 -30.65 -12.17
C PRO A 115 7.18 -30.37 -13.50
N GLY A 116 7.76 -30.83 -14.60
CA GLY A 116 7.08 -30.74 -15.89
C GLY A 116 5.87 -31.67 -15.91
N MET A 117 4.91 -31.42 -16.81
CA MET A 117 3.75 -32.30 -16.96
C MET A 117 4.12 -33.76 -17.29
N HIS A 118 5.31 -33.98 -17.85
CA HIS A 118 5.86 -35.31 -18.14
C HIS A 118 6.31 -36.08 -16.89
N ASP A 119 6.55 -35.38 -15.77
CA ASP A 119 6.95 -35.97 -14.49
C ASP A 119 5.75 -36.19 -13.56
N TYR A 120 4.54 -35.88 -14.01
CA TYR A 120 3.34 -36.02 -13.18
C TYR A 120 2.91 -37.48 -13.11
N GLU A 121 2.72 -37.97 -11.89
CA GLU A 121 2.13 -39.29 -11.65
C GLU A 121 0.66 -39.30 -12.11
N ASP A 122 0.22 -40.43 -12.67
CA ASP A 122 -1.19 -40.60 -12.97
C ASP A 122 -1.97 -40.62 -11.64
N SER A 123 -2.83 -39.62 -11.46
CA SER A 123 -3.63 -39.48 -10.26
C SER A 123 -4.63 -40.62 -10.04
N GLY A 124 -4.86 -41.48 -11.05
CA GLY A 124 -5.91 -42.51 -11.04
C GLY A 124 -7.34 -41.94 -11.04
N MET A 125 -7.47 -40.62 -10.85
CA MET A 125 -8.69 -39.88 -11.04
C MET A 125 -8.89 -39.70 -12.55
N GLY A 126 -10.08 -40.06 -13.03
CA GLY A 126 -10.42 -39.87 -14.44
C GLY A 126 -10.23 -38.43 -14.88
N LYS A 127 -10.04 -38.22 -16.20
CA LYS A 127 -9.90 -36.87 -16.75
C LYS A 127 -11.04 -35.98 -16.27
N VAL A 128 -10.69 -34.81 -15.73
CA VAL A 128 -11.65 -33.78 -15.34
C VAL A 128 -12.52 -33.48 -16.55
N GLN A 129 -13.81 -33.77 -16.45
CA GLN A 129 -14.77 -33.44 -17.50
C GLN A 129 -15.08 -31.95 -17.43
N PRO A 130 -15.33 -31.29 -18.57
CA PRO A 130 -15.84 -29.93 -18.55
C PRO A 130 -17.14 -29.87 -17.74
N PRO A 131 -17.43 -28.74 -17.08
CA PRO A 131 -18.74 -28.54 -16.45
C PRO A 131 -19.86 -28.73 -17.48
N ASP A 132 -20.99 -29.25 -17.02
CA ASP A 132 -22.18 -29.37 -17.87
C ASP A 132 -22.56 -27.99 -18.41
N VAL A 133 -22.68 -27.89 -19.73
CA VAL A 133 -23.10 -26.65 -20.38
C VAL A 133 -24.60 -26.48 -20.14
N VAL A 134 -24.96 -25.66 -19.16
CA VAL A 134 -26.34 -25.24 -18.95
C VAL A 134 -26.68 -24.15 -19.96
N ILE A 135 -27.48 -24.50 -20.97
CA ILE A 135 -28.07 -23.52 -21.89
C ILE A 135 -29.08 -22.69 -21.11
N LYS A 136 -28.70 -21.45 -20.75
CA LYS A 136 -29.63 -20.50 -20.14
C LYS A 136 -30.68 -20.11 -21.17
N VAL A 137 -31.93 -19.99 -20.71
CA VAL A 137 -33.03 -19.47 -21.54
C VAL A 137 -32.59 -18.12 -22.11
N GLY A 138 -32.60 -18.02 -23.43
CA GLY A 138 -32.15 -16.82 -24.14
C GLY A 138 -32.95 -15.59 -23.70
N ARG A 139 -32.38 -14.40 -23.94
CA ARG A 139 -33.07 -13.13 -23.66
C ARG A 139 -34.48 -13.18 -24.29
N PRO A 140 -35.56 -12.90 -23.53
CA PRO A 140 -36.91 -12.85 -24.08
C PRO A 140 -36.95 -11.91 -25.29
N LYS A 141 -37.56 -12.36 -26.39
CA LYS A 141 -37.81 -11.48 -27.54
C LYS A 141 -38.75 -10.36 -27.10
N ARG A 142 -38.35 -9.13 -27.42
CA ARG A 142 -39.25 -7.96 -27.39
C ARG A 142 -40.22 -8.03 -28.56
#